data_AF-A0A2E9RUN9-F1
#
_entry.id   AF-A0A2E9RUN9-F1
#
_cell.length_a   1.000
_cell.length_b   1.000
_cell.length_c   1.000
_cell.angle_alpha   90.00
_cell.angle_beta   90.00
_cell.angle_gamma   90.00
#
_symmetry.space_group_name_H-M   'P 1'
#
loop_
_entity.id
_entity.type
_entity.pdbx_description
1 polymer ?
#
loop_
_entity_poly.entity_id
_entity_poly.type
_entity_poly.pdbx_seq_one_letter_code
_entity_poly.pdbx_strand_id
1 'polypeptide(L)'
;MAIKLGTEIDTMVVPRFHGTTDERLRKACIWVSANCPGRNLTLEEIGGIMGVTRERVRQIEARALRKLRHPSRMNILNELRP
;
A
#
# COMPACT_ATOMS: atom_id res chain seq x y z
N MET A 1 -17.72 -26.56 -3.77
CA MET A 1 -18.06 -25.68 -2.63
C MET A 1 -16.76 -25.09 -2.09
N ALA A 2 -16.37 -23.92 -2.58
CA ALA A 2 -15.12 -23.25 -2.18
C ALA A 2 -15.38 -22.40 -0.93
N ILE A 3 -14.45 -22.53 0.02
CA ILE A 3 -14.53 -22.10 1.41
C ILE A 3 -14.58 -20.57 1.46
N LYS A 4 -15.65 -19.98 2.01
CA LYS A 4 -15.72 -18.56 2.35
C LYS A 4 -14.79 -18.30 3.56
N LEU A 5 -13.52 -17.99 3.30
CA LEU A 5 -12.63 -17.35 4.27
C LEU A 5 -12.43 -15.91 3.83
N GLY A 6 -13.35 -14.99 4.16
CA GLY A 6 -13.23 -13.64 3.61
C GLY A 6 -14.08 -12.54 4.23
N THR A 7 -14.69 -12.72 5.41
CA THR A 7 -15.70 -11.76 5.88
C THR A 7 -15.44 -11.10 7.23
N GLU A 8 -14.35 -11.41 7.94
CA GLU A 8 -14.11 -10.81 9.27
C GLU A 8 -12.86 -9.91 9.37
N ILE A 9 -11.89 -10.04 8.46
CA ILE A 9 -10.68 -9.18 8.51
C ILE A 9 -10.96 -7.80 7.92
N ASP A 10 -11.92 -7.69 6.98
CA ASP A 10 -12.19 -6.45 6.22
C ASP A 10 -12.89 -5.35 7.05
N THR A 11 -13.51 -5.72 8.18
CA THR A 11 -14.25 -4.79 9.05
C THR A 11 -13.37 -4.00 10.02
N MET A 12 -12.08 -4.34 10.15
CA MET A 12 -11.19 -3.62 11.06
C MET A 12 -10.88 -2.22 10.52
N VAL A 13 -11.39 -1.19 11.20
CA VAL A 13 -11.20 0.22 10.82
C VAL A 13 -9.79 0.66 11.21
N VAL A 14 -9.01 1.09 10.21
CA VAL A 14 -7.67 1.63 10.44
C VAL A 14 -7.78 2.90 11.31
N PRO A 15 -7.02 3.01 12.41
CA PRO A 15 -7.04 4.19 13.26
C PRO A 15 -6.67 5.47 12.50
N ARG A 16 -7.21 6.62 12.94
CA ARG A 16 -6.78 7.91 12.41
C ARG A 16 -5.40 8.25 12.96
N PHE A 17 -4.41 8.32 12.08
CA PHE A 17 -3.04 8.71 12.42
C PHE A 17 -2.85 10.22 12.25
N HIS A 18 -1.98 10.80 13.08
CA HIS A 18 -1.61 12.22 13.04
C HIS A 18 -0.17 12.37 12.51
N GLY A 19 0.10 13.47 11.83
CA GLY A 19 1.42 13.82 11.29
C GLY A 19 1.38 14.23 9.81
N THR A 20 2.53 14.16 9.16
CA THR A 20 2.65 14.36 7.72
C THR A 20 1.93 13.25 6.93
N THR A 21 1.68 13.49 5.65
CA THR A 21 1.00 12.51 4.77
C THR A 21 1.76 11.17 4.71
N ASP A 22 3.08 11.21 4.64
CA ASP A 22 3.93 10.01 4.59
C ASP A 22 3.94 9.26 5.94
N GLU A 23 4.07 9.99 7.06
CA GLU A 23 4.05 9.40 8.40
C GLU A 23 2.73 8.70 8.70
N ARG A 24 1.60 9.27 8.27
CA ARG A 24 0.28 8.65 8.43
C ARG A 24 0.20 7.33 7.66
N LEU A 25 0.63 7.32 6.41
CA LEU A 25 0.65 6.12 5.58
C LEU A 25 1.59 5.05 6.16
N ARG A 26 2.78 5.45 6.61
CA ARG A 26 3.76 4.54 7.22
C ARG A 26 3.22 3.89 8.49
N LYS A 27 2.62 4.69 9.39
CA LYS A 27 1.99 4.18 10.62
C LYS A 27 0.83 3.23 10.31
N ALA A 28 0.01 3.54 9.30
CA ALA A 28 -1.05 2.65 8.85
C ALA A 28 -0.53 1.31 8.32
N CYS A 29 0.50 1.31 7.48
CA CYS A 29 1.12 0.07 6.98
C CYS A 29 1.66 -0.80 8.11
N ILE A 30 2.36 -0.21 9.09
CA ILE A 30 2.89 -0.94 10.25
C ILE A 30 1.73 -1.53 11.07
N TRP A 31 0.69 -0.73 11.30
CA TRP A 31 -0.48 -1.18 12.05
C TRP A 31 -1.19 -2.35 11.35
N VAL A 32 -1.40 -2.28 10.03
CA VAL A 32 -2.02 -3.36 9.24
C VAL A 32 -1.16 -4.61 9.29
N SER A 33 0.15 -4.50 9.12
CA SER A 33 1.04 -5.67 9.22
C SER A 33 1.01 -6.34 10.59
N ALA A 34 0.81 -5.57 11.66
CA ALA A 34 0.79 -6.08 13.03
C ALA A 34 -0.58 -6.65 13.45
N ASN A 35 -1.68 -6.05 12.98
CA ASN A 35 -3.04 -6.39 13.43
C ASN A 35 -3.85 -7.19 12.39
N CYS A 36 -3.49 -7.10 11.11
CA CYS A 36 -4.20 -7.75 10.00
C CYS A 36 -3.21 -8.30 8.96
N PRO A 37 -2.39 -9.31 9.31
CA PRO A 37 -1.42 -9.88 8.39
C PRO A 37 -2.13 -10.44 7.12
N GLY A 38 -1.66 -10.00 5.95
CA GLY A 38 -2.26 -10.38 4.66
C GLY A 38 -3.41 -9.50 4.17
N ARG A 39 -3.84 -8.49 4.94
CA ARG A 39 -4.82 -7.50 4.48
C ARG A 39 -4.15 -6.47 3.57
N ASN A 40 -4.72 -6.27 2.39
CA ASN A 40 -4.34 -5.18 1.50
C ASN A 40 -5.23 -3.97 1.76
N LEU A 41 -4.63 -2.77 1.79
CA LEU A 41 -5.37 -1.53 1.85
C LEU A 41 -5.88 -1.16 0.45
N THR A 42 -7.14 -0.74 0.36
CA THR A 42 -7.71 -0.19 -0.86
C THR A 42 -7.22 1.23 -1.12
N LEU A 43 -7.29 1.69 -2.38
CA LEU A 43 -6.92 3.06 -2.74
C LEU A 43 -7.80 4.12 -2.03
N GLU A 44 -9.03 3.76 -1.67
CA GLU A 44 -9.94 4.62 -0.91
C GLU A 44 -9.49 4.77 0.55
N GLU A 45 -9.12 3.67 1.21
CA GLU A 45 -8.58 3.71 2.58
C GLU A 45 -7.26 4.47 2.64
N ILE A 46 -6.37 4.21 1.68
CA ILE A 46 -5.08 4.92 1.56
C ILE A 46 -5.33 6.42 1.35
N GLY A 47 -6.30 6.78 0.49
CA GLY A 47 -6.72 8.16 0.28
C GLY A 47 -7.19 8.83 1.58
N GLY A 48 -8.03 8.12 2.35
CA GLY A 48 -8.50 8.59 3.67
C GLY A 48 -7.37 8.80 4.68
N ILE A 49 -6.41 7.88 4.75
CA ILE A 49 -5.24 7.98 5.64
C ILE A 49 -4.35 9.16 5.26
N MET A 50 -4.09 9.34 3.96
CA MET A 50 -3.25 10.41 3.43
C MET A 50 -3.96 11.78 3.42
N GLY A 51 -5.30 11.80 3.49
CA GLY A 51 -6.10 13.00 3.29
C GLY A 51 -6.11 13.47 1.83
N VAL A 52 -6.02 12.54 0.88
CA VAL A 52 -6.00 12.82 -0.57
C VAL A 52 -7.11 12.04 -1.26
N THR A 53 -7.49 12.46 -2.47
CA THR A 53 -8.49 11.73 -3.26
C THR A 53 -7.92 10.40 -3.77
N ARG A 54 -8.80 9.44 -4.02
CA ARG A 54 -8.46 8.14 -4.63
C ARG A 54 -7.63 8.29 -5.91
N GLU A 55 -7.99 9.24 -6.77
CA GLU A 55 -7.28 9.49 -8.03
C GLU A 55 -5.85 9.99 -7.80
N ARG A 56 -5.61 10.74 -6.72
CA ARG A 56 -4.24 11.16 -6.36
C ARG A 56 -3.37 9.96 -5.96
N VAL A 57 -3.92 9.01 -5.20
CA VAL A 57 -3.21 7.77 -4.84
C VAL A 57 -2.86 6.96 -6.08
N ARG A 58 -3.81 6.81 -7.02
CA ARG A 58 -3.60 6.12 -8.30
C ARG A 58 -2.48 6.76 -9.14
N GLN A 59 -2.39 8.08 -9.19
CA GLN A 59 -1.30 8.77 -9.89
C GLN A 59 0.08 8.47 -9.27
N ILE A 60 0.15 8.43 -7.93
CA ILE A 60 1.39 8.10 -7.20
C ILE A 60 1.80 6.66 -7.51
N GLU A 61 0.85 5.72 -7.49
CA GLU A 61 1.07 4.33 -7.85
C GLU A 61 1.60 4.19 -9.29
N ALA A 62 0.93 4.81 -10.26
CA ALA A 62 1.37 4.79 -11.66
C ALA A 62 2.78 5.36 -11.83
N ARG A 63 3.11 6.45 -11.12
CA ARG A 63 4.44 7.05 -11.15
C ARG A 63 5.49 6.15 -10.50
N ALA A 64 5.15 5.49 -9.40
CA ALA A 64 6.03 4.54 -8.72
C ALA A 64 6.31 3.31 -9.59
N LEU A 65 5.27 2.71 -10.16
CA LEU A 65 5.39 1.58 -11.09
C LEU A 65 6.25 1.93 -12.31
N ARG A 66 6.07 3.12 -12.89
CA ARG A 66 6.90 3.59 -14.00
C ARG A 66 8.37 3.76 -13.59
N LYS A 67 8.65 4.24 -12.38
CA LYS A 67 10.02 4.35 -11.84
C LYS A 67 10.66 2.99 -11.56
N LEU A 68 9.86 2.00 -11.12
CA LEU A 68 10.33 0.64 -10.86
C LEU A 68 10.60 -0.15 -12.15
N ARG A 69 9.80 0.08 -13.20
CA ARG A 69 9.96 -0.56 -14.52
C ARG A 69 11.08 0.05 -15.38
N HIS A 70 11.86 1.01 -14.88
CA HIS A 70 12.89 1.66 -15.67
C HIS A 70 14.09 0.73 -15.91
N PRO A 71 14.49 0.46 -17.17
CA PRO A 71 15.49 -0.55 -17.51
C PRO A 71 16.86 -0.31 -16.88
N SER A 72 17.26 0.94 -16.66
CA SER A 72 18.51 1.28 -15.96
C SER A 72 18.60 0.71 -14.53
N ARG A 73 17.46 0.52 -13.85
CA ARG A 73 17.40 -0.11 -12.51
C ARG A 73 17.28 -1.62 -12.58
N MET A 74 16.72 -2.15 -13.67
CA MET A 74 16.65 -3.59 -13.94
C MET A 74 18.01 -4.17 -14.33
N ASN A 75 18.85 -3.40 -15.04
CA ASN A 75 20.20 -3.81 -15.44
C ASN A 75 21.12 -4.02 -14.23
N ILE A 76 21.05 -3.15 -13.21
CA ILE A 76 21.81 -3.32 -11.95
C ILE A 76 21.43 -4.64 -11.25
N LEU A 77 20.16 -5.04 -11.32
CA LEU A 77 19.70 -6.29 -10.73
C LEU A 77 20.12 -7.52 -11.56
N ASN A 78 20.25 -7.37 -12.89
CA ASN A 78 20.73 -8.44 -13.78
C ASN A 78 22.26 -8.60 -13.76
N GLU A 79 23.03 -7.54 -13.50
CA GLU A 79 24.50 -7.60 -13.35
C GLU A 79 24.94 -8.28 -12.05
N LEU A 80 24.10 -8.28 -11.02
CA LEU A 80 24.35 -8.92 -9.72
C LEU A 80 23.98 -10.42 -9.68
N ARG A 81 23.56 -11.00 -10.80
CA ARG A 81 23.29 -12.43 -10.91
C ARG A 81 24.49 -13.12 -11.59
N PRO A 82 25.26 -13.97 -10.88
CA PRO A 82 26.39 -14.71 -11.46
C PRO A 82 25.94 -15.71 -12.54
#